data_AF-A0A0F6RJF8-F1
#
_entry.id   AF-A0A0F6RJF8-F1
#
_cell.length_a   1.000
_cell.length_b   1.000
_cell.length_c   1.000
_cell.angle_alpha   90.00
_cell.angle_beta   90.00
_cell.angle_gamma   90.00
#
_symmetry.space_group_name_H-M   'P 1'
#
loop_
_entity.id
_entity.type
_entity.pdbx_description
1 polymer ?
#
loop_
_entity_poly.entity_id
_entity_poly.type
_entity_poly.pdbx_seq_one_letter_code
_entity_poly.pdbx_strand_id
1 'polypeptide(L)'
;MFEQTFKNIDDILRKEAGCATELDYAEQISWILFLKYLDDRSVDRQNRALLTGEDYDPLLDEPYRWSNWAYPKDARGELLKTAKVGDDLIEFVNSELFPYFQGFKQYAEPGTFGAKIGEIFAGVRNKFQSGYNLREVLESIDRLQFRTQQQKHELSDLYETRIKNMGNAGRNGGEYYTPRPLIRAMIQVIKPQLGETIYDGACGSAGFLCEAYEYLRHSKADLSTKELETLQTRTFFGKEKKALAYIAGFS
;
A
#
# COMPACT_ATOMS: atom_id res chain seq x y z
N MET A 1 -17.67 -7.01 -5.38
CA MET A 1 -17.51 -7.10 -3.91
C MET A 1 -16.67 -5.94 -3.39
N PHE A 2 -15.47 -5.73 -3.92
CA PHE A 2 -14.57 -4.65 -3.51
C PHE A 2 -15.18 -3.25 -3.68
N GLU A 3 -15.78 -2.93 -4.83
CA GLU A 3 -16.43 -1.62 -5.05
C GLU A 3 -17.43 -1.23 -3.95
N GLN A 4 -18.25 -2.18 -3.50
CA GLN A 4 -19.24 -1.91 -2.45
C GLN A 4 -18.55 -1.67 -1.10
N THR A 5 -17.53 -2.44 -0.76
CA THR A 5 -16.72 -2.23 0.44
C THR A 5 -16.09 -0.84 0.43
N PHE A 6 -15.50 -0.43 -0.70
CA PHE A 6 -14.89 0.88 -0.86
C PHE A 6 -15.90 2.04 -0.80
N LYS A 7 -17.10 1.87 -1.36
CA LYS A 7 -18.20 2.84 -1.19
C LYS A 7 -18.61 3.00 0.27
N ASN A 8 -18.74 1.89 1.00
CA ASN A 8 -19.08 1.93 2.42
C ASN A 8 -17.99 2.66 3.23
N ILE A 9 -16.72 2.41 2.92
CA ILE A 9 -15.59 3.11 3.54
C ILE A 9 -15.65 4.62 3.24
N ASP A 10 -15.91 5.02 1.99
CA ASP A 10 -16.08 6.44 1.64
C ASP A 10 -17.21 7.10 2.45
N ASP A 11 -18.33 6.40 2.63
CA ASP A 11 -19.47 6.91 3.40
C ASP A 11 -19.17 7.08 4.89
N ILE A 12 -18.27 6.25 5.44
CA ILE A 12 -17.74 6.42 6.81
C ILE A 12 -16.80 7.62 6.85
N LEU A 13 -15.86 7.71 5.91
CA LEU A 13 -14.87 8.79 5.85
C LEU A 13 -15.50 10.18 5.61
N ARG A 14 -16.62 10.24 4.89
CA ARG A 14 -17.42 11.47 4.75
C ARG A 14 -17.96 12.01 6.08
N LYS A 15 -18.11 11.15 7.08
CA LYS A 15 -18.56 11.53 8.44
C LYS A 15 -17.38 11.75 9.39
N GLU A 16 -16.15 11.50 8.95
CA GLU A 16 -14.95 11.62 9.78
C GLU A 16 -14.48 13.06 9.84
N ALA A 17 -14.52 13.67 11.03
CA ALA A 17 -14.24 15.09 11.22
C ALA A 17 -12.80 15.48 10.83
N GLY A 18 -11.84 14.57 10.95
CA GLY A 18 -10.46 14.83 10.54
C GLY A 18 -10.19 14.69 9.04
N CYS A 19 -11.15 14.22 8.24
CA CYS A 19 -11.01 14.08 6.79
C CYS A 19 -11.89 15.09 6.05
N ALA A 20 -11.28 16.10 5.42
CA ALA A 20 -12.00 17.20 4.78
C ALA A 20 -12.05 17.09 3.25
N THR A 21 -11.19 16.28 2.66
CA THR A 21 -11.00 16.19 1.20
C THR A 21 -10.96 14.74 0.73
N GLU A 22 -11.26 14.50 -0.55
CA GLU A 22 -11.08 13.17 -1.17
C GLU A 22 -9.61 12.70 -1.10
N LEU A 23 -8.66 13.64 -1.05
CA LEU A 23 -7.26 13.36 -0.82
C LEU A 23 -7.03 12.74 0.56
N ASP A 24 -7.69 13.25 1.59
CA ASP A 24 -7.62 12.68 2.94
C ASP A 24 -8.19 11.25 2.94
N TYR A 25 -9.31 11.02 2.27
CA TYR A 25 -9.92 9.69 2.21
C TYR A 25 -8.98 8.67 1.59
N ALA A 26 -8.40 9.02 0.44
CA ALA A 26 -7.45 8.15 -0.22
C ALA A 26 -6.19 7.91 0.65
N GLU A 27 -5.62 8.95 1.27
CA GLU A 27 -4.49 8.81 2.19
C GLU A 27 -4.79 7.85 3.33
N GLN A 28 -5.96 7.99 3.97
CA GLN A 28 -6.35 7.17 5.10
C GLN A 28 -6.61 5.71 4.70
N ILE A 29 -7.26 5.48 3.56
CA ILE A 29 -7.46 4.13 3.03
C ILE A 29 -6.12 3.49 2.65
N SER A 30 -5.21 4.24 2.02
CA SER A 30 -3.93 3.74 1.52
C SER A 30 -3.07 3.13 2.61
N TRP A 31 -2.88 3.82 3.74
CA TRP A 31 -2.02 3.28 4.80
C TRP A 31 -2.65 2.06 5.48
N ILE A 32 -3.98 2.03 5.64
CA ILE A 32 -4.69 0.88 6.24
C ILE A 32 -4.60 -0.34 5.33
N LEU A 33 -4.87 -0.17 4.03
CA LEU A 33 -4.73 -1.24 3.04
C LEU A 33 -3.29 -1.76 2.97
N PHE A 34 -2.31 -0.87 3.04
CA PHE A 34 -0.90 -1.25 3.05
C PHE A 34 -0.59 -2.17 4.24
N LEU A 35 -1.06 -1.84 5.45
CA LEU A 35 -0.85 -2.69 6.62
C LEU A 35 -1.56 -4.04 6.54
N LYS A 36 -2.80 -4.09 6.01
CA LYS A 36 -3.49 -5.36 5.76
C LYS A 36 -2.72 -6.23 4.77
N TYR A 37 -2.30 -5.63 3.66
CA TYR A 37 -1.53 -6.33 2.63
C TYR A 37 -0.21 -6.88 3.18
N LEU A 38 0.47 -6.08 4.02
CA LEU A 38 1.71 -6.47 4.65
C LEU A 38 1.54 -7.68 5.58
N ASP A 39 0.46 -7.72 6.36
CA ASP A 39 0.14 -8.84 7.23
C ASP A 39 -0.20 -10.11 6.44
N ASP A 40 -1.05 -10.01 5.41
CA ASP A 40 -1.42 -11.15 4.56
C ASP A 40 -0.19 -11.81 3.92
N ARG A 41 0.72 -10.98 3.40
CA ARG A 41 1.99 -11.46 2.85
C ARG A 41 2.88 -12.10 3.92
N SER A 42 2.83 -11.60 5.15
CA SER A 42 3.61 -12.14 6.26
C SER A 42 3.09 -13.51 6.69
N VAL A 43 1.76 -13.68 6.74
CA VAL A 43 1.08 -14.97 6.99
C VAL A 43 1.43 -15.99 5.90
N ASP A 44 1.40 -15.59 4.63
CA ASP A 44 1.78 -16.49 3.52
C ASP A 44 3.24 -16.96 3.64
N ARG A 45 4.16 -16.05 4.04
CA ARG A 45 5.57 -16.39 4.26
C ARG A 45 5.75 -17.32 5.46
N GLN A 46 5.05 -17.08 6.56
CA GLN A 46 5.09 -17.93 7.74
C GLN A 46 4.58 -19.34 7.41
N ASN A 47 3.45 -19.45 6.71
CA ASN A 47 2.90 -20.73 6.26
C ASN A 47 3.87 -21.48 5.35
N ARG A 48 4.53 -20.77 4.43
CA ARG A 48 5.55 -21.37 3.56
C ARG A 48 6.74 -21.87 4.35
N ALA A 49 7.28 -21.07 5.27
CA ALA A 49 8.41 -21.44 6.12
C ALA A 49 8.10 -22.70 6.96
N LEU A 50 6.89 -22.79 7.51
CA LEU A 50 6.41 -23.99 8.22
C LEU A 50 6.39 -25.24 7.32
N LEU A 51 6.04 -25.09 6.05
CA LEU A 51 5.99 -26.19 5.08
C LEU A 51 7.38 -26.59 4.55
N THR A 52 8.29 -25.62 4.39
CA THR A 52 9.64 -25.84 3.85
C THR A 52 10.68 -26.14 4.92
N GLY A 53 10.36 -25.90 6.20
CA GLY A 53 11.31 -26.01 7.32
C GLY A 53 12.33 -24.87 7.35
N GLU A 54 12.05 -23.75 6.67
CA GLU A 54 12.91 -22.56 6.69
C GLU A 54 12.64 -21.72 7.94
N ASP A 55 13.65 -20.98 8.41
CA ASP A 55 13.47 -20.00 9.49
C ASP A 55 12.61 -18.83 8.99
N TYR A 56 11.65 -18.41 9.83
CA TYR A 56 10.80 -17.25 9.57
C TYR A 56 11.16 -16.11 10.53
N ASP A 57 11.76 -15.05 10.00
CA ASP A 57 11.97 -13.80 10.71
C ASP A 57 10.83 -12.82 10.41
N PRO A 58 9.96 -12.52 11.40
CA PRO A 58 8.84 -11.61 11.19
C PRO A 58 9.32 -10.17 11.03
N LEU A 59 8.82 -9.49 9.99
CA LEU A 59 9.13 -8.08 9.76
C LEU A 59 8.53 -7.16 10.84
N LEU A 60 7.38 -7.55 11.39
CA LEU A 60 6.63 -6.76 12.37
C LEU A 60 6.58 -7.49 13.72
N ASP A 61 6.76 -6.75 14.79
CA ASP A 61 6.55 -7.25 16.15
C ASP A 61 5.06 -7.56 16.35
N GLU A 62 4.77 -8.55 17.17
CA GLU A 62 3.41 -9.07 17.32
C GLU A 62 2.34 -7.99 17.57
N PRO A 63 2.52 -7.02 18.48
CA PRO A 63 1.47 -6.03 18.76
C PRO A 63 1.03 -5.19 17.55
N TYR A 64 1.91 -5.02 16.56
CA TYR A 64 1.68 -4.15 15.39
C TYR A 64 1.22 -4.91 14.14
N ARG A 65 1.10 -6.24 14.22
CA ARG A 65 0.51 -7.09 13.18
C ARG A 65 -1.00 -6.86 13.08
N TRP A 66 -1.53 -6.87 11.86
CA TRP A 66 -2.95 -6.60 11.61
C TRP A 66 -3.86 -7.52 12.43
N SER A 67 -3.48 -8.80 12.48
CA SER A 67 -4.16 -9.85 13.25
C SER A 67 -4.19 -9.62 14.77
N ASN A 68 -3.45 -8.66 15.33
CA ASN A 68 -3.40 -8.40 16.76
C ASN A 68 -4.07 -7.09 17.20
N TRP A 69 -4.05 -6.05 16.36
CA TRP A 69 -4.67 -4.76 16.70
C TRP A 69 -5.86 -4.39 15.80
N ALA A 70 -5.75 -4.64 14.49
CA ALA A 70 -6.70 -4.17 13.50
C ALA A 70 -7.92 -5.08 13.41
N TYR A 71 -7.74 -6.40 13.45
CA TYR A 71 -8.85 -7.34 13.53
C TYR A 71 -8.40 -8.61 14.26
N PRO A 72 -8.27 -8.56 15.60
CA PRO A 72 -7.95 -9.75 16.36
C PRO A 72 -9.14 -10.71 16.41
N LYS A 73 -8.91 -11.96 16.01
CA LYS A 73 -9.96 -12.97 15.82
C LYS A 73 -9.97 -14.01 16.93
N ASP A 74 -11.16 -14.47 17.30
CA ASP A 74 -11.33 -15.68 18.10
C ASP A 74 -11.14 -16.96 17.27
N ALA A 75 -11.29 -18.12 17.90
CA ALA A 75 -11.19 -19.41 17.24
C ALA A 75 -12.27 -19.66 16.15
N ARG A 76 -13.32 -18.82 16.10
CA ARG A 76 -14.39 -18.88 15.10
C ARG A 76 -14.16 -17.89 13.94
N GLY A 77 -13.13 -17.06 14.03
CA GLY A 77 -12.83 -16.02 13.05
C GLY A 77 -13.55 -14.70 13.31
N GLU A 78 -14.24 -14.56 14.44
CA GLU A 78 -14.99 -13.37 14.82
C GLU A 78 -14.12 -12.38 15.59
N LEU A 79 -14.43 -11.08 15.50
CA LEU A 79 -13.68 -10.04 16.20
C LEU A 79 -13.73 -10.27 17.72
N LEU A 80 -12.57 -10.23 18.38
CA LEU A 80 -12.50 -10.35 19.84
C LEU A 80 -13.20 -9.17 20.51
N LYS A 81 -13.95 -9.46 21.58
CA LYS A 81 -14.57 -8.42 22.43
C LYS A 81 -13.56 -7.50 23.11
N THR A 82 -12.30 -7.92 23.19
CA THR A 82 -11.18 -7.15 23.73
C THR A 82 -10.48 -6.28 22.67
N ALA A 83 -10.94 -6.30 21.42
CA ALA A 83 -10.41 -5.43 20.37
C ALA A 83 -10.60 -3.96 20.76
N LYS A 84 -9.56 -3.15 20.54
CA LYS A 84 -9.59 -1.71 20.86
C LYS A 84 -10.64 -1.01 20.00
N VAL A 85 -11.46 -0.16 20.61
CA VAL A 85 -12.49 0.66 19.95
C VAL A 85 -12.56 2.03 20.60
N GLY A 86 -13.15 3.02 19.93
CA GLY A 86 -13.24 4.38 20.46
C GLY A 86 -11.85 4.98 20.72
N ASP A 87 -11.71 5.72 21.82
CA ASP A 87 -10.51 6.49 22.11
C ASP A 87 -9.26 5.60 22.27
N ASP A 88 -9.39 4.41 22.86
CA ASP A 88 -8.29 3.44 23.01
C ASP A 88 -7.67 3.05 21.67
N LEU A 89 -8.49 2.95 20.61
CA LEU A 89 -8.00 2.62 19.27
C LEU A 89 -7.23 3.80 18.66
N ILE A 90 -7.74 5.02 18.85
CA ILE A 90 -7.08 6.24 18.34
C ILE A 90 -5.76 6.47 19.08
N GLU A 91 -5.74 6.30 20.40
CA GLU A 91 -4.54 6.41 21.22
C GLU A 91 -3.48 5.39 20.79
N PHE A 92 -3.84 4.12 20.66
CA PHE A 92 -2.91 3.09 20.18
C PHE A 92 -2.33 3.44 18.80
N VAL A 93 -3.18 3.86 17.86
CA VAL A 93 -2.74 4.19 16.50
C VAL A 93 -1.77 5.37 16.51
N ASN A 94 -2.09 6.43 17.25
CA ASN A 94 -1.30 7.65 17.25
C ASN A 94 -0.02 7.56 18.10
N SER A 95 -0.09 6.90 19.24
CA SER A 95 0.97 6.90 20.26
C SER A 95 1.88 5.67 20.18
N GLU A 96 1.43 4.58 19.55
CA GLU A 96 2.19 3.32 19.47
C GLU A 96 2.44 2.91 18.01
N LEU A 97 1.37 2.70 17.23
CA LEU A 97 1.46 2.13 15.88
C LEU A 97 2.26 3.03 14.91
N PHE A 98 1.89 4.31 14.80
CA PHE A 98 2.60 5.24 13.90
C PHE A 98 4.07 5.45 14.32
N PRO A 99 4.38 5.70 15.60
CA PRO A 99 5.76 5.77 16.07
C PRO A 99 6.59 4.52 15.78
N TYR A 100 6.00 3.32 15.94
CA TYR A 100 6.66 2.06 15.60
C TYR A 100 7.10 2.03 14.12
N PHE A 101 6.18 2.31 13.19
CA PHE A 101 6.49 2.32 11.77
C PHE A 101 7.45 3.44 11.37
N GLN A 102 7.33 4.62 11.96
CA GLN A 102 8.28 5.73 11.75
C GLN A 102 9.69 5.38 12.24
N GLY A 103 9.80 4.57 13.28
CA GLY A 103 11.06 4.09 13.82
C GLY A 103 11.92 3.35 12.80
N PHE A 104 11.31 2.64 11.83
CA PHE A 104 12.05 1.89 10.80
C PHE A 104 13.07 2.75 10.05
N LYS A 105 12.83 4.06 9.92
CA LYS A 105 13.78 4.98 9.29
C LYS A 105 15.14 5.04 10.01
N GLN A 106 15.18 4.73 11.31
CA GLN A 106 16.36 4.83 12.14
C GLN A 106 17.16 3.52 12.20
N TYR A 107 16.50 2.38 12.19
CA TYR A 107 17.13 1.07 12.41
C TYR A 107 17.13 0.14 11.19
N ALA A 108 16.28 0.38 10.19
CA ALA A 108 16.30 -0.43 8.98
C ALA A 108 17.46 -0.03 8.06
N GLU A 109 18.16 -1.02 7.50
CA GLU A 109 19.25 -0.74 6.58
C GLU A 109 18.74 -0.02 5.31
N PRO A 110 19.47 0.98 4.79
CA PRO A 110 19.08 1.68 3.56
C PRO A 110 18.82 0.73 2.40
N GLY A 111 17.73 0.94 1.67
CA GLY A 111 17.33 0.09 0.53
C GLY A 111 16.54 -1.16 0.91
N THR A 112 16.40 -1.48 2.20
CA THR A 112 15.52 -2.56 2.66
C THR A 112 14.04 -2.17 2.56
N PHE A 113 13.17 -3.18 2.57
CA PHE A 113 11.73 -2.97 2.64
C PHE A 113 11.31 -2.26 3.94
N GLY A 114 12.00 -2.53 5.06
CA GLY A 114 11.80 -1.83 6.33
C GLY A 114 12.05 -0.33 6.20
N ALA A 115 13.16 0.08 5.56
CA ALA A 115 13.45 1.50 5.36
C ALA A 115 12.34 2.22 4.57
N LYS A 116 11.76 1.56 3.55
CA LYS A 116 10.62 2.08 2.79
C LYS A 116 9.37 2.28 3.67
N ILE A 117 9.09 1.37 4.60
CA ILE A 117 7.99 1.52 5.57
C ILE A 117 8.20 2.80 6.40
N GLY A 118 9.41 3.01 6.91
CA GLY A 118 9.75 4.21 7.67
C GLY A 118 9.57 5.51 6.88
N GLU A 119 9.94 5.51 5.60
CA GLU A 119 9.73 6.65 4.70
C GLU A 119 8.25 6.96 4.47
N ILE A 120 7.42 5.93 4.25
CA ILE A 120 5.97 6.08 4.08
C ILE A 120 5.35 6.71 5.33
N PHE A 121 5.55 6.08 6.49
CA PHE A 121 4.91 6.50 7.74
C PHE A 121 5.48 7.82 8.31
N ALA A 122 6.64 8.27 7.85
CA ALA A 122 7.15 9.61 8.18
C ALA A 122 6.36 10.74 7.51
N GLY A 123 5.68 10.48 6.39
CA GLY A 123 4.93 11.50 5.66
C GLY A 123 3.42 11.34 5.64
N VAL A 124 2.87 10.31 6.30
CA VAL A 124 1.42 10.17 6.55
C VAL A 124 1.11 10.34 8.02
N ARG A 125 -0.13 10.73 8.33
CA ARG A 125 -0.64 10.80 9.70
C ARG A 125 -2.04 10.21 9.73
N ASN A 126 -2.39 9.61 10.86
CA ASN A 126 -3.77 9.25 11.13
C ASN A 126 -4.62 10.52 11.26
N LYS A 127 -5.70 10.58 10.49
CA LYS A 127 -6.70 11.66 10.53
C LYS A 127 -8.02 11.24 11.16
N PHE A 128 -8.18 9.98 11.55
CA PHE A 128 -9.37 9.57 12.29
C PHE A 128 -9.38 10.19 13.68
N GLN A 129 -10.47 10.89 14.01
CA GLN A 129 -10.80 11.34 15.36
C GLN A 129 -11.76 10.38 16.05
N SER A 130 -12.63 9.70 15.30
CA SER A 130 -13.53 8.68 15.84
C SER A 130 -12.92 7.28 15.71
N GLY A 131 -12.59 6.66 16.85
CA GLY A 131 -12.18 5.26 16.87
C GLY A 131 -13.28 4.28 16.46
N TYR A 132 -14.54 4.68 16.51
CA TYR A 132 -15.66 3.88 16.00
C TYR A 132 -15.67 3.86 14.47
N ASN A 133 -15.47 5.03 13.83
CA ASN A 133 -15.34 5.11 12.37
C ASN A 133 -14.13 4.31 11.89
N LEU A 134 -12.98 4.47 12.57
CA LEU A 134 -11.78 3.70 12.24
C LEU A 134 -12.03 2.20 12.38
N ARG A 135 -12.68 1.74 13.45
CA ARG A 135 -13.06 0.33 13.63
C ARG A 135 -13.89 -0.20 12.46
N GLU A 136 -14.94 0.51 12.04
CA GLU A 136 -15.78 0.09 10.90
C GLU A 136 -14.99 0.00 9.58
N VAL A 137 -14.03 0.90 9.37
CA VAL A 137 -13.12 0.86 8.21
C VAL A 137 -12.18 -0.34 8.28
N LEU A 138 -11.58 -0.62 9.45
CA LEU A 138 -10.71 -1.78 9.66
C LEU A 138 -11.46 -3.10 9.40
N GLU A 139 -12.69 -3.22 9.92
CA GLU A 139 -13.53 -4.40 9.67
C GLU A 139 -13.91 -4.55 8.20
N SER A 140 -14.16 -3.43 7.52
CA SER A 140 -14.45 -3.43 6.08
C SER A 140 -13.26 -3.88 5.25
N ILE A 141 -12.05 -3.42 5.61
CA ILE A 141 -10.82 -3.82 4.95
C ILE A 141 -10.43 -5.26 5.28
N ASP A 142 -10.66 -5.75 6.51
CA ASP A 142 -10.35 -7.12 6.89
C ASP A 142 -11.11 -8.17 6.07
N ARG A 143 -12.34 -7.83 5.65
CA ARG A 143 -13.16 -8.65 4.76
C ARG A 143 -12.59 -8.80 3.35
N LEU A 144 -11.64 -7.94 2.95
CA LEU A 144 -10.98 -8.05 1.66
C LEU A 144 -9.97 -9.21 1.68
N GLN A 145 -10.05 -10.07 0.68
CA GLN A 145 -9.13 -11.19 0.50
C GLN A 145 -8.25 -10.95 -0.73
N PHE A 146 -6.93 -11.06 -0.58
CA PHE A 146 -5.96 -10.79 -1.65
C PHE A 146 -5.25 -12.07 -2.15
N ARG A 147 -5.97 -13.19 -2.18
CA ARG A 147 -5.37 -14.52 -2.40
C ARG A 147 -5.16 -14.84 -3.87
N THR A 148 -6.09 -14.43 -4.73
CA THR A 148 -6.02 -14.72 -6.17
C THR A 148 -5.43 -13.55 -6.96
N GLN A 149 -4.86 -13.83 -8.14
CA GLN A 149 -4.37 -12.78 -9.03
C GLN A 149 -5.48 -11.83 -9.48
N GLN A 150 -6.69 -12.36 -9.69
CA GLN A 150 -7.85 -11.54 -10.02
C GLN A 150 -8.19 -10.54 -8.90
N GLN A 151 -8.18 -10.98 -7.63
CA GLN A 151 -8.44 -10.09 -6.49
C GLN A 151 -7.36 -9.00 -6.35
N LYS A 152 -6.10 -9.34 -6.63
CA LYS A 152 -5.00 -8.35 -6.63
C LYS A 152 -5.18 -7.33 -7.74
N HIS A 153 -5.61 -7.76 -8.93
CA HIS A 153 -5.90 -6.87 -10.05
C HIS A 153 -7.08 -5.94 -9.76
N GLU A 154 -8.19 -6.47 -9.25
CA GLU A 154 -9.36 -5.68 -8.85
C GLU A 154 -9.00 -4.62 -7.79
N LEU A 155 -8.13 -4.96 -6.82
CA LEU A 155 -7.64 -3.99 -5.83
C LEU A 155 -6.76 -2.91 -6.47
N SER A 156 -5.84 -3.31 -7.36
CA SER A 156 -4.96 -2.38 -8.08
C SER A 156 -5.77 -1.40 -8.91
N ASP A 157 -6.80 -1.86 -9.63
CA ASP A 157 -7.68 -1.00 -10.44
C ASP A 157 -8.47 0.00 -9.58
N LEU A 158 -8.98 -0.45 -8.43
CA LEU A 158 -9.69 0.42 -7.49
C LEU A 158 -8.76 1.44 -6.87
N TYR A 159 -7.55 1.03 -6.52
CA TYR A 159 -6.52 1.93 -5.98
C TYR A 159 -6.07 2.97 -7.00
N GLU A 160 -5.82 2.55 -8.24
CA GLU A 160 -5.50 3.43 -9.36
C GLU A 160 -6.64 4.42 -9.65
N THR A 161 -7.90 3.97 -9.56
CA THR A 161 -9.07 4.84 -9.67
C THR A 161 -9.08 5.90 -8.57
N ARG A 162 -8.70 5.55 -7.34
CA ARG A 162 -8.57 6.52 -6.25
C ARG A 162 -7.45 7.52 -6.51
N ILE A 163 -6.27 7.08 -6.94
CA ILE A 163 -5.17 7.98 -7.31
C ILE A 163 -5.61 8.93 -8.42
N LYS A 164 -6.29 8.41 -9.45
CA LYS A 164 -6.84 9.23 -10.54
C LYS A 164 -7.85 10.26 -10.02
N ASN A 165 -8.73 9.86 -9.09
CA ASN A 165 -9.70 10.78 -8.50
C ASN A 165 -9.03 11.85 -7.64
N MET A 166 -8.03 11.48 -6.82
CA MET A 166 -7.16 12.45 -6.12
C MET A 166 -6.51 13.42 -7.11
N GLY A 167 -6.03 12.88 -8.24
CA GLY A 167 -5.44 13.65 -9.34
C GLY A 167 -6.39 14.69 -9.95
N ASN A 168 -7.69 14.42 -9.90
CA ASN A 168 -8.73 15.29 -10.45
C ASN A 168 -9.42 16.17 -9.39
N ALA A 169 -9.17 15.92 -8.10
CA ALA A 169 -9.79 16.63 -6.98
C ALA A 169 -9.17 18.03 -6.78
N GLY A 170 -9.60 18.99 -7.59
CA GLY A 170 -9.42 20.43 -7.36
C GLY A 170 -7.99 20.97 -7.55
N ARG A 171 -7.74 22.15 -6.95
CA ARG A 171 -6.61 23.06 -7.25
C ARG A 171 -5.20 22.45 -7.07
N ASN A 172 -5.08 21.33 -6.36
CA ASN A 172 -3.82 20.63 -6.05
C ASN A 172 -3.75 19.18 -6.60
N GLY A 173 -4.78 18.70 -7.31
CA GLY A 173 -4.87 17.30 -7.76
C GLY A 173 -3.87 16.95 -8.87
N GLY A 174 -3.66 17.85 -9.83
CA GLY A 174 -2.78 17.63 -10.98
C GLY A 174 -1.28 17.47 -10.64
N GLU A 175 -0.89 17.62 -9.37
CA GLU A 175 0.51 17.48 -8.93
C GLU A 175 0.97 16.02 -8.82
N TYR A 176 0.07 15.02 -8.86
CA TYR A 176 0.40 13.64 -8.45
C TYR A 176 0.12 12.55 -9.47
N TYR A 177 -0.56 12.89 -10.55
CA TYR A 177 -1.07 11.91 -11.50
C TYR A 177 -0.85 12.32 -12.94
N THR A 178 -0.18 11.45 -13.68
CA THR A 178 -0.13 11.52 -15.15
C THR A 178 -1.08 10.44 -15.70
N PRO A 179 -2.03 10.78 -16.59
CA PRO A 179 -2.95 9.80 -17.17
C PRO A 179 -2.23 8.62 -17.83
N ARG A 180 -2.61 7.38 -17.48
CA ARG A 180 -1.99 6.15 -18.03
C ARG A 180 -1.90 6.11 -19.57
N PRO A 181 -2.93 6.54 -20.33
CA PRO A 181 -2.81 6.57 -21.79
C PRO A 181 -1.67 7.46 -22.30
N LEU A 182 -1.40 8.58 -21.62
CA LEU A 182 -0.30 9.48 -21.96
C LEU A 182 1.06 8.83 -21.64
N ILE A 183 1.19 8.23 -20.45
CA ILE A 183 2.39 7.48 -20.05
C ILE A 183 2.71 6.37 -21.06
N ARG A 184 1.71 5.55 -21.41
CA ARG A 184 1.86 4.47 -22.39
C ARG A 184 2.29 4.98 -23.76
N ALA A 185 1.70 6.07 -24.23
CA ALA A 185 2.09 6.69 -25.50
C ALA A 185 3.56 7.14 -25.46
N MET A 186 4.00 7.76 -24.36
CA MET A 186 5.41 8.17 -24.19
C MET A 186 6.35 6.95 -24.18
N ILE A 187 6.01 5.88 -23.46
CA ILE A 187 6.82 4.66 -23.41
C ILE A 187 6.87 3.98 -24.79
N GLN A 188 5.78 3.96 -25.55
CA GLN A 188 5.77 3.41 -26.91
C GLN A 188 6.67 4.18 -27.89
N VAL A 189 6.92 5.47 -27.63
CA VAL A 189 7.87 6.28 -28.40
C VAL A 189 9.30 6.05 -27.91
N ILE A 190 9.52 6.05 -26.60
CA ILE A 190 10.85 5.86 -25.98
C ILE A 190 11.38 4.45 -26.24
N LYS A 191 10.51 3.43 -26.19
CA LYS A 191 10.82 2.01 -26.38
C LYS A 191 12.00 1.54 -25.53
N PRO A 192 11.90 1.59 -24.18
CA PRO A 192 12.98 1.12 -23.32
C PRO A 192 13.29 -0.36 -23.59
N GLN A 193 14.53 -0.77 -23.35
CA GLN A 193 15.05 -2.11 -23.59
C GLN A 193 15.47 -2.79 -22.29
N LEU A 194 15.46 -4.13 -22.30
CA LEU A 194 15.94 -4.92 -21.16
C LEU A 194 17.42 -4.65 -20.89
N GLY A 195 17.76 -4.43 -19.62
CA GLY A 195 19.11 -4.09 -19.18
C GLY A 195 19.40 -2.59 -19.12
N GLU A 196 18.51 -1.74 -19.65
CA GLU A 196 18.59 -0.30 -19.42
C GLU A 196 18.15 0.06 -18.00
N THR A 197 18.54 1.25 -17.55
CA THR A 197 18.08 1.85 -16.30
C THR A 197 17.12 2.99 -16.59
N ILE A 198 16.05 3.08 -15.80
CA ILE A 198 14.97 4.07 -15.94
C ILE A 198 14.90 4.87 -14.65
N TYR A 199 15.02 6.19 -14.77
CA TYR A 199 14.94 7.12 -13.64
C TYR A 199 13.79 8.10 -13.83
N ASP A 200 12.93 8.20 -12.81
CA ASP A 200 11.89 9.22 -12.71
C ASP A 200 12.14 10.09 -11.47
N GLY A 201 12.55 11.35 -11.71
CA GLY A 201 12.92 12.29 -10.65
C GLY A 201 11.75 12.98 -9.96
N ALA A 202 10.52 12.75 -10.41
CA ALA A 202 9.28 13.26 -9.83
C ALA A 202 8.19 12.18 -9.97
N CYS A 203 8.48 10.99 -9.45
CA CYS A 203 7.77 9.79 -9.89
C CYS A 203 6.32 9.73 -9.43
N GLY A 204 5.89 10.56 -8.46
CA GLY A 204 4.54 10.54 -7.94
C GLY A 204 4.13 9.11 -7.60
N SER A 205 2.96 8.69 -8.10
CA SER A 205 2.42 7.32 -7.97
C SER A 205 3.23 6.23 -8.73
N ALA A 206 4.49 6.49 -9.05
CA ALA A 206 5.40 5.65 -9.84
C ALA A 206 4.87 5.32 -11.24
N GLY A 207 4.08 6.23 -11.82
CA GLY A 207 3.24 5.89 -12.97
C GLY A 207 4.04 5.44 -14.20
N PHE A 208 5.12 6.17 -14.51
CA PHE A 208 6.05 5.83 -15.58
C PHE A 208 6.82 4.54 -15.31
N LEU A 209 7.23 4.31 -14.06
CA LEU A 209 8.02 3.14 -13.68
C LEU A 209 7.20 1.86 -13.81
N CYS A 210 5.95 1.85 -13.34
CA CYS A 210 5.05 0.70 -13.46
C CYS A 210 4.74 0.37 -14.92
N GLU A 211 4.38 1.37 -15.73
CA GLU A 211 4.06 1.14 -17.15
C GLU A 211 5.30 0.72 -17.95
N ALA A 212 6.49 1.19 -17.57
CA ALA A 212 7.74 0.76 -18.19
C ALA A 212 8.13 -0.68 -17.79
N TYR A 213 7.86 -1.06 -16.53
CA TYR A 213 7.97 -2.45 -16.08
C TYR A 213 7.09 -3.37 -16.90
N GLU A 214 5.79 -3.04 -17.05
CA GLU A 214 4.86 -3.83 -17.84
C GLU A 214 5.27 -3.94 -19.31
N TYR A 215 5.73 -2.84 -19.91
CA TYR A 215 6.25 -2.83 -21.27
C TYR A 215 7.46 -3.77 -21.45
N LEU A 216 8.44 -3.69 -20.54
CA LEU A 216 9.64 -4.54 -20.58
C LEU A 216 9.34 -5.99 -20.23
N ARG A 217 8.40 -6.24 -19.31
CA ARG A 217 7.99 -7.59 -18.90
C ARG A 217 7.35 -8.37 -20.06
N HIS A 218 6.73 -7.65 -21.00
CA HIS A 218 6.04 -8.20 -22.17
C HIS A 218 6.79 -7.97 -23.49
N SER A 219 7.99 -7.37 -23.47
CA SER A 219 8.79 -7.15 -24.68
C SER A 219 9.37 -8.44 -25.25
N LYS A 220 9.34 -9.53 -24.49
CA LYS A 220 9.83 -10.87 -24.84
C LYS A 220 8.93 -11.94 -24.20
N ALA A 221 8.63 -13.01 -24.94
CA ALA A 221 7.77 -14.10 -24.47
C ALA A 221 8.34 -14.80 -23.22
N ASP A 222 9.65 -15.11 -23.25
CA ASP A 222 10.34 -15.78 -22.16
C ASP A 222 11.57 -14.97 -21.72
N LEU A 223 11.44 -14.30 -20.58
CA LEU A 223 12.57 -13.68 -19.88
C LEU A 223 13.34 -14.74 -19.09
N SER A 224 14.65 -14.74 -19.22
CA SER A 224 15.52 -15.57 -18.39
C SER A 224 15.48 -15.11 -16.93
N THR A 225 15.84 -16.00 -16.00
CA THR A 225 15.92 -15.69 -14.56
C THR A 225 16.77 -14.45 -14.28
N LYS A 226 17.89 -14.29 -15.00
CA LYS A 226 18.79 -13.14 -14.86
C LYS A 226 18.18 -11.84 -15.40
N GLU A 227 17.45 -11.91 -16.51
CA GLU A 227 16.72 -10.74 -17.04
C GLU A 227 15.60 -10.32 -16.08
N LEU A 228 14.86 -11.27 -15.50
CA LEU A 228 13.84 -11.01 -14.49
C LEU A 228 14.43 -10.39 -13.22
N GLU A 229 15.53 -10.94 -12.72
CA GLU A 229 16.22 -10.42 -11.54
C GLU A 229 16.70 -8.98 -11.78
N THR A 230 17.30 -8.72 -12.95
CA THR A 230 17.76 -7.38 -13.34
C THR A 230 16.60 -6.41 -13.41
N LEU A 231 15.50 -6.81 -14.07
CA LEU A 231 14.29 -6.00 -14.19
C LEU A 231 13.70 -5.66 -12.82
N GLN A 232 13.66 -6.62 -11.89
CA GLN A 232 13.07 -6.45 -10.57
C GLN A 232 13.93 -5.63 -9.59
N THR A 233 15.26 -5.67 -9.74
CA THR A 233 16.17 -5.16 -8.69
C THR A 233 17.10 -4.05 -9.14
N ARG A 234 17.35 -3.88 -10.45
CA ARG A 234 18.39 -2.98 -10.97
C ARG A 234 17.95 -2.02 -12.07
N THR A 235 16.70 -2.09 -12.53
CA THR A 235 16.21 -1.28 -13.66
C THR A 235 15.55 0.03 -13.24
N PHE A 236 14.76 0.08 -12.17
CA PHE A 236 13.91 1.24 -11.86
C PHE A 236 14.42 2.05 -10.68
N PHE A 237 14.50 3.37 -10.89
CA PHE A 237 14.88 4.34 -9.88
C PHE A 237 13.86 5.47 -9.86
N GLY A 238 13.37 5.83 -8.68
CA GLY A 238 12.38 6.88 -8.50
C GLY A 238 12.77 7.83 -7.39
N LYS A 239 12.43 9.11 -7.55
CA LYS A 239 12.48 10.09 -6.47
C LYS A 239 11.13 10.77 -6.35
N GLU A 240 10.58 10.76 -5.15
CA GLU A 240 9.36 11.49 -4.81
C GLU A 240 9.54 12.21 -3.48
N LYS A 241 9.00 13.43 -3.37
CA LYS A 241 9.11 14.26 -2.17
C LYS A 241 7.93 14.03 -1.21
N LYS A 242 6.79 13.54 -1.69
CA LYS A 242 5.55 13.36 -0.89
C LYS A 242 5.24 11.87 -0.66
N ALA A 243 5.09 11.48 0.61
CA ALA A 243 4.99 10.06 1.04
C ALA A 243 3.77 9.28 0.51
N LEU A 244 2.67 9.98 0.24
CA LEU A 244 1.42 9.41 -0.32
C LEU A 244 1.63 8.59 -1.59
N ALA A 245 2.58 9.01 -2.41
CA ALA A 245 2.86 8.41 -3.70
C ALA A 245 3.70 7.12 -3.60
N TYR A 246 4.45 6.93 -2.51
CA TYR A 246 5.24 5.72 -2.27
C TYR A 246 4.37 4.48 -2.05
N ILE A 247 3.18 4.63 -1.46
CA ILE A 247 2.26 3.51 -1.25
C ILE A 247 1.77 2.91 -2.59
N ALA A 248 1.81 3.70 -3.68
CA ALA A 248 1.32 3.30 -4.99
C ALA A 248 2.25 2.36 -5.79
N GLY A 249 3.55 2.31 -5.47
CA GLY A 249 4.53 1.53 -6.23
C GLY A 249 4.71 0.07 -5.77
N PHE A 250 3.83 -0.47 -4.92
CA PHE A 250 3.98 -1.81 -4.33
C PHE A 250 3.14 -2.91 -4.98
N SER A 251 2.32 -2.58 -5.98
CA SER A 251 1.58 -3.55 -6.79
C SER A 251 2.42 -4.15 -7.89
#